data_AF-B8FE97-F1
#
_entry.id   AF-B8FE97-F1
#
_cell.length_a   1.000
_cell.length_b   1.000
_cell.length_c   1.000
_cell.angle_alpha   90.00
_cell.angle_beta   90.00
_cell.angle_gamma   90.00
#
_symmetry.space_group_name_H-M   'P 1'
#
loop_
_entity.id
_entity.type
_entity.pdbx_description
1 polymer ?
#
loop_
_entity_poly.entity_id
_entity_poly.type
_entity_poly.pdbx_seq_one_letter_code
_entity_poly.pdbx_strand_id
1 'polypeptide(L)' 'MSGAQHNKGVRHCPFCKQKAGIRIIYGSPPIAVYLLHLKGEVILGQCRSNKSSPDWHCKACGCRWNERTAAIVHPSNV' A
#
# COMPACT_ATOMS: atom_id res chain seq x y z
N MET A 1 -7.01 26.91 10.38
CA MET A 1 -7.08 25.51 10.86
C MET A 1 -6.20 24.66 9.96
N SER A 2 -5.16 24.07 10.53
CA SER A 2 -3.98 23.52 9.85
C SER A 2 -4.30 22.43 8.83
N GLY A 3 -3.74 22.57 7.63
CA GLY A 3 -3.90 21.63 6.52
C GLY A 3 -3.25 20.28 6.81
N ALA A 4 -4.05 19.22 6.73
CA ALA A 4 -3.57 17.84 6.81
C ALA A 4 -2.90 17.47 5.48
N GLN A 5 -1.57 17.36 5.52
CA GLN A 5 -0.73 16.91 4.40
C GLN A 5 -1.08 15.46 4.01
N HIS A 6 -1.94 15.29 3.01
CA HIS A 6 -2.22 14.00 2.38
C HIS A 6 -1.62 13.97 0.97
N ASN A 7 -0.30 13.97 0.88
CA ASN A 7 0.35 13.52 -0.34
C ASN A 7 1.61 12.71 0.01
N LYS A 8 1.41 11.53 0.62
CA LYS A 8 2.50 10.55 0.79
C LYS A 8 2.72 9.88 -0.56
N GLY A 9 3.57 10.51 -1.38
CA GLY A 9 3.93 10.05 -2.72
C GLY A 9 4.57 8.66 -2.78
N VAL A 10 4.87 8.25 -4.01
CA VAL A 10 5.45 6.94 -4.36
C VAL A 10 6.65 6.58 -3.48
N ARG A 11 6.60 5.42 -2.81
CA ARG A 11 7.66 4.92 -1.92
C ARG A 11 8.64 3.99 -2.66
N HIS A 12 9.89 3.98 -2.22
CA HIS A 12 10.86 2.95 -2.60
C HIS A 12 10.54 1.64 -1.87
N CYS A 13 10.57 0.53 -2.59
CA CYS A 13 10.40 -0.79 -2.01
C CYS A 13 11.61 -1.15 -1.14
N PRO A 14 11.43 -1.59 0.12
CA PRO A 14 12.56 -1.96 0.97
C PRO A 14 13.29 -3.22 0.48
N PHE A 15 12.63 -4.06 -0.34
CA PHE A 15 13.17 -5.30 -0.90
C PHE A 15 13.94 -5.05 -2.21
N CYS A 16 13.26 -4.66 -3.30
CA CYS A 16 13.88 -4.51 -4.62
C CYS A 16 14.42 -3.11 -4.92
N LYS A 17 14.29 -2.16 -3.97
CA LYS A 17 14.73 -0.76 -4.07
C LYS A 17 14.06 0.10 -5.16
N GLN A 18 13.21 -0.47 -6.00
CA GLN A 18 12.47 0.27 -7.02
C GLN A 18 11.47 1.27 -6.41
N LYS A 19 11.30 2.43 -7.06
CA LYS A 19 10.30 3.45 -6.71
C LYS A 19 8.91 3.07 -7.22
N ALA A 20 8.40 1.94 -6.74
CA ALA A 20 7.18 1.30 -7.23
C ALA A 20 6.16 1.00 -6.11
N GLY A 21 6.27 1.66 -4.96
CA GLY A 21 5.37 1.48 -3.82
C GLY A 21 4.03 2.20 -4.00
N ILE A 22 2.94 1.43 -3.87
CA ILE A 22 1.55 1.88 -3.91
C ILE A 22 0.85 1.59 -2.58
N ARG A 23 -0.05 2.47 -2.17
CA ARG A 23 -0.84 2.33 -0.94
C ARG A 23 -1.84 1.19 -1.04
N ILE A 24 -1.97 0.44 0.06
CA ILE A 24 -3.06 -0.51 0.25
C ILE A 24 -4.16 0.19 1.05
N ILE A 25 -5.38 0.22 0.50
CA ILE A 25 -6.57 0.76 1.15
C ILE A 25 -7.42 -0.39 1.66
N TYR A 26 -7.65 -0.43 2.96
CA TYR A 26 -8.49 -1.44 3.62
C TYR A 26 -9.87 -0.87 3.93
N GLY A 27 -10.84 -1.77 4.16
CA GLY A 27 -12.22 -1.40 4.46
C GLY A 27 -13.12 -1.41 3.24
N SER A 28 -14.26 -0.72 3.36
CA SER A 28 -15.18 -0.48 2.25
C SER A 28 -14.78 0.82 1.54
N PRO A 29 -14.20 0.77 0.34
CA PRO A 29 -13.78 1.97 -0.35
C PRO A 29 -14.99 2.72 -0.95
N PRO A 30 -14.97 4.06 -0.96
CA PRO A 30 -15.91 4.82 -1.79
C PRO A 30 -15.62 4.58 -3.29
N ILE A 31 -16.62 4.81 -4.14
CA ILE A 31 -16.54 4.54 -5.59
C ILE A 31 -15.32 5.20 -6.26
N ALA A 32 -14.96 6.42 -5.85
CA ALA A 32 -13.80 7.12 -6.38
C ALA A 32 -12.49 6.32 -6.16
N VAL A 33 -12.33 5.71 -4.99
CA VAL A 33 -11.15 4.89 -4.66
C VAL A 33 -11.18 3.57 -5.45
N TYR A 34 -12.37 3.01 -5.66
CA TYR A 34 -12.53 1.83 -6.52
C TYR A 34 -12.10 2.13 -7.97
N LEU A 35 -12.45 3.29 -8.53
CA LEU A 35 -12.01 3.70 -9.87
C LEU A 35 -10.48 3.86 -9.95
N LEU A 36 -9.83 4.39 -8.91
CA LEU A 36 -8.36 4.47 -8.83
C LEU A 36 -7.71 3.07 -8.75
N HIS A 37 -8.39 2.11 -8.11
CA HIS A 37 -7.92 0.73 -8.09
C HIS A 37 -7.92 0.10 -9.49
N LEU A 38 -8.98 0.31 -10.26
CA LEU A 38 -9.06 -0.14 -11.65
C LEU A 38 -7.97 0.47 -12.53
N LYS A 39 -7.51 1.69 -12.22
CA LYS A 39 -6.37 2.36 -12.88
C LYS A 39 -5.00 1.89 -12.39
N GLY A 40 -4.92 1.04 -11.37
CA GLY A 40 -3.67 0.58 -10.77
C GLY A 40 -2.90 1.65 -10.00
N GLU A 41 -3.60 2.69 -9.52
CA GLU A 41 -3.06 3.77 -8.69
C GLU A 41 -3.11 3.45 -7.20
N VAL A 42 -4.04 2.57 -6.79
CA VAL A 42 -4.16 2.04 -5.42
C VAL A 42 -4.43 0.54 -5.45
N ILE A 43 -4.08 -0.15 -4.36
CA ILE A 43 -4.45 -1.56 -4.16
C ILE A 43 -5.55 -1.62 -3.10
N LEU A 44 -6.61 -2.36 -3.37
CA LEU A 44 -7.62 -2.67 -2.36
C LEU A 44 -7.16 -3.88 -1.55
N GLY A 45 -7.11 -3.69 -0.23
CA GLY A 45 -6.86 -4.73 0.74
C GLY A 45 -8.14 -5.41 1.18
N GLN A 46 -8.03 -6.17 2.25
CA GLN A 46 -9.14 -6.90 2.86
C GLN A 46 -10.11 -5.91 3.52
N CYS A 47 -11.34 -6.36 3.79
CA CYS A 47 -12.35 -5.56 4.49
C CYS A 47 -11.89 -5.11 5.89
N ARG A 48 -11.02 -5.86 6.57
CA ARG A 48 -10.43 -5.49 7.85
C ARG A 48 -8.91 -5.48 7.78
N SER A 49 -8.29 -4.44 8.34
CA SER A 49 -6.86 -4.38 8.63
C SER A 49 -6.61 -4.58 10.13
N ASN A 50 -5.48 -5.19 10.46
CA ASN A 50 -4.92 -5.26 11.80
C ASN A 50 -3.56 -4.52 11.85
N LYS A 51 -2.92 -4.48 13.02
CA LYS A 51 -1.64 -3.78 13.22
C LYS A 51 -0.50 -4.31 12.33
N SER A 52 -0.57 -5.58 11.92
CA SER A 52 0.42 -6.25 11.07
C SER A 52 0.09 -6.16 9.58
N SER A 53 -1.06 -5.59 9.22
CA SER A 53 -1.48 -5.49 7.83
C SER A 53 -0.55 -4.54 7.07
N PRO A 54 -0.07 -4.90 5.88
CA PRO A 54 0.86 -4.06 5.14
C PRO A 54 0.21 -2.76 4.70
N ASP A 55 0.95 -1.65 4.78
CA ASP A 55 0.50 -0.32 4.33
C ASP A 55 0.77 -0.12 2.82
N TRP A 56 1.73 -0.85 2.27
CA TRP A 56 2.22 -0.67 0.91
C TRP A 56 2.40 -1.99 0.17
N HIS A 57 2.30 -1.90 -1.17
CA HIS A 57 2.57 -2.95 -2.12
C HIS A 57 3.51 -2.44 -3.22
N CYS A 58 4.54 -3.20 -3.55
CA CYS A 58 5.44 -2.90 -4.65
C CYS A 58 4.89 -3.48 -5.96
N LYS A 59 4.62 -2.64 -6.96
CA LYS A 59 4.21 -3.10 -8.30
C LYS A 59 5.31 -3.85 -9.06
N ALA A 60 6.57 -3.68 -8.69
CA ALA A 60 7.69 -4.27 -9.42
C ALA A 60 8.01 -5.70 -8.97
N CYS A 61 8.00 -5.98 -7.66
CA CYS A 61 8.33 -7.31 -7.12
C CYS A 61 7.19 -7.98 -6.32
N GLY A 62 6.06 -7.30 -6.13
CA GLY A 62 4.93 -7.81 -5.38
C GLY A 62 5.06 -7.75 -3.86
N CYS A 63 6.24 -7.39 -3.34
CA CYS A 63 6.50 -7.26 -1.91
C CYS A 63 5.52 -6.29 -1.21
N ARG A 64 5.11 -6.62 0.01
CA ARG A 64 4.26 -5.79 0.85
C ARG A 64 4.97 -5.46 2.16
N TRP A 65 4.77 -4.27 2.69
CA TRP A 65 5.39 -3.88 3.97
C TRP A 65 4.53 -2.94 4.79
N ASN A 66 4.78 -2.94 6.10
CA ASN A 66 4.10 -2.12 7.10
C ASN A 66 5.08 -1.07 7.65
N GLU A 67 4.71 0.21 7.61
CA GLU A 67 5.56 1.32 8.06
C GLU A 67 5.72 1.34 9.59
N ARG A 68 4.72 0.83 10.31
CA ARG A 68 4.67 0.86 11.78
C ARG A 68 5.53 -0.20 12.45
N THR A 69 5.59 -1.37 11.84
CA THR A 69 6.28 -2.57 12.38
C THR A 69 7.56 -2.89 11.62
N ALA A 70 7.81 -2.22 10.49
CA ALA A 70 8.86 -2.54 9.52
C ALA A 70 8.80 -3.98 8.98
N ALA A 71 7.67 -4.70 9.17
CA ALA A 71 7.47 -6.03 8.63
C ALA A 71 7.44 -5.99 7.10
N ILE A 72 8.14 -6.94 6.46
CA ILE A 72 8.26 -7.08 5.01
C ILE A 72 7.83 -8.51 4.64
N VAL A 73 6.90 -8.63 3.69
CA VAL A 73 6.39 -9.91 3.17
C VAL A 73 6.65 -9.94 1.67
N HIS A 74 7.46 -10.89 1.20
CA HIS A 74 7.70 -11.12 -0.22
C HIS A 74 6.87 -12.32 -0.70
N PRO A 75 6.23 -12.27 -1.89
CA PRO A 75 5.43 -13.39 -2.42
C PRO A 75 6.24 -14.68 -2.62
N SER A 76 7.58 -14.60 -2.72
CA SER A 76 8.46 -15.79 -2.83
C SER A 76 8.67 -16.54 -1.51
N ASN A 77 8.17 -16.01 -0.38
CA ASN A 77 8.33 -16.60 0.95
C ASN A 77 7.01 -17.18 1.50
N VAL A 78 6.04 -17.45 0.63
CA VAL A 78 4.70 -17.97 0.96
C VAL A 78 4.54 -19.36 0.38
#